data_AF-A0A535MIG4-F1
#
_entry.id   AF-A0A535MIG4-F1
#
_cell.length_a   1.000
_cell.length_b   1.000
_cell.length_c   1.000
_cell.angle_alpha   90.00
_cell.angle_beta   90.00
_cell.angle_gamma   90.00
#
_symmetry.space_group_name_H-M   'P 1'
#
loop_
_entity.id
_entity.type
_entity.pdbx_description
1 polymer ?
#
loop_
_entity_poly.entity_id
_entity_poly.type
_entity_poly.pdbx_seq_one_letter_code
_entity_poly.pdbx_strand_id
1 'polypeptide(L)'
;MSVRIRSAQAPLTAEVDVDEEGQVTHHLVHVQPADLQRWGRGQAPEELVRRSFEFLLERESKESILREFDLSVIQRYFPEYDQAMTETD
;
A
#
# COMPACT_ATOMS: atom_id res chain seq x y z
N MET A 1 11.19 4.45 10.70
CA MET A 1 9.92 3.81 10.30
C MET A 1 10.23 2.59 9.46
N SER A 2 9.54 1.47 9.69
CA SER A 2 9.69 0.27 8.84
C SER A 2 8.32 -0.29 8.46
N VAL A 3 8.19 -0.69 7.19
CA VAL A 3 7.00 -1.37 6.65
C VAL A 3 7.37 -2.82 6.37
N ARG A 4 6.62 -3.78 6.91
CA ARG A 4 6.79 -5.22 6.66
C ARG A 4 5.52 -5.81 6.06
N ILE A 5 5.67 -6.62 5.01
CA ILE A 5 4.56 -7.32 4.36
C ILE A 5 4.65 -8.81 4.70
N ARG A 6 3.59 -9.38 5.28
CA ARG A 6 3.63 -10.75 5.84
C ARG A 6 3.15 -11.83 4.89
N SER A 7 2.34 -11.51 3.89
CA SER A 7 1.94 -12.42 2.81
C SER A 7 1.15 -11.67 1.74
N ALA A 8 1.27 -12.09 0.47
CA ALA A 8 0.29 -11.81 -0.56
C ALA A 8 0.07 -13.08 -1.40
N GLN A 9 -1.07 -13.74 -1.25
CA GLN A 9 -1.44 -14.92 -2.06
C GLN A 9 -2.79 -14.68 -2.72
N ALA A 10 -3.02 -15.18 -3.95
CA ALA A 10 -4.27 -14.97 -4.66
C ALA A 10 -5.45 -15.72 -4.00
N PRO A 11 -6.60 -15.07 -3.74
CA PRO A 11 -6.95 -13.67 -3.99
C PRO A 11 -6.15 -12.69 -3.10
N LEU A 12 -5.60 -11.66 -3.75
CA LEU A 12 -4.35 -11.01 -3.36
C LEU A 12 -4.52 -10.02 -2.21
N THR A 13 -4.49 -10.58 -1.00
CA THR A 13 -4.59 -9.83 0.25
C THR A 13 -3.19 -9.67 0.85
N ALA A 14 -2.79 -8.44 1.11
CA ALA A 14 -1.51 -8.11 1.73
C ALA A 14 -1.69 -7.71 3.20
N GLU A 15 -1.04 -8.43 4.10
CA GLU A 15 -0.90 -8.02 5.50
C GLU A 15 0.30 -7.09 5.66
N VAL A 16 0.09 -5.92 6.25
CA VAL A 16 1.13 -4.90 6.43
C VAL A 16 1.25 -4.51 7.90
N ASP A 17 2.48 -4.60 8.42
CA ASP A 17 2.87 -4.09 9.72
C ASP A 17 3.68 -2.80 9.52
N VAL A 18 3.23 -1.71 10.14
CA VAL A 18 3.95 -0.44 10.17
C VAL A 18 4.48 -0.22 11.58
N ASP A 19 5.80 -0.23 11.73
CA ASP A 19 6.48 0.03 12.99
C ASP A 19 7.12 1.42 12.97
N GLU A 20 6.72 2.22 13.94
CA GLU A 20 7.37 3.48 14.27
C GLU A 20 7.56 3.53 15.79
N GLU A 21 8.85 3.59 16.18
CA GLU A 21 9.30 3.64 17.57
C GLU A 21 8.74 2.52 18.46
N GLY A 22 8.58 1.31 17.90
CA GLY A 22 8.08 0.14 18.62
C GLY A 22 6.55 0.12 18.79
N GLN A 23 5.85 1.12 18.27
CA GLN A 23 4.39 1.11 18.16
C GLN A 23 4.00 0.60 16.78
N VAL A 24 3.29 -0.53 16.75
CA VAL A 24 2.93 -1.22 15.50
C VAL A 24 1.46 -1.01 15.17
N THR A 25 1.17 -0.64 13.93
CA THR A 25 -0.17 -0.73 13.34
C THR A 25 -0.22 -1.87 12.32
N HIS A 26 -1.38 -2.52 12.25
CA HIS A 26 -1.65 -3.65 11.36
C HIS A 26 -2.72 -3.23 10.35
N HIS A 27 -2.48 -3.58 9.08
CA HIS A 27 -3.36 -3.25 7.98
C HIS A 27 -3.55 -4.45 7.05
N LEU A 28 -4.76 -4.57 6.49
CA LEU A 28 -5.12 -5.56 5.50
C LEU A 28 -5.47 -4.86 4.18
N VAL A 29 -4.70 -5.10 3.13
CA VAL A 29 -4.89 -4.43 1.85
C VAL A 29 -5.33 -5.43 0.79
N HIS A 30 -6.47 -5.16 0.18
CA HIS A 30 -6.96 -5.93 -0.95
C HIS A 30 -6.40 -5.35 -2.24
N VAL A 31 -5.63 -6.16 -2.96
CA VAL A 31 -5.03 -5.77 -4.24
C VAL A 31 -5.78 -6.48 -5.35
N GLN A 32 -6.49 -5.69 -6.17
CA GLN A 32 -7.22 -6.23 -7.31
C GLN A 32 -6.26 -6.47 -8.49
N PRO A 33 -6.55 -7.43 -9.39
CA PRO A 33 -5.76 -7.62 -10.60
C PRO A 33 -5.64 -6.36 -11.47
N ALA A 34 -6.66 -5.49 -11.45
CA ALA A 34 -6.65 -4.21 -12.14
C ALA A 34 -5.63 -3.22 -11.54
N ASP A 35 -5.44 -3.24 -10.21
CA ASP A 35 -4.44 -2.41 -9.53
C ASP A 35 -3.03 -2.81 -9.94
N LEU A 36 -2.77 -4.12 -10.06
CA LEU A 36 -1.48 -4.65 -10.53
C LEU A 36 -1.21 -4.29 -11.99
N GLN A 37 -2.22 -4.36 -12.85
CA GLN A 37 -2.09 -3.94 -14.24
C GLN A 37 -1.78 -2.44 -14.35
N ARG A 38 -2.39 -1.62 -13.49
CA ARG A 38 -2.25 -0.16 -13.53
C ARG A 38 -0.97 0.35 -12.89
N TRP A 39 -0.63 -0.16 -11.71
CA TRP A 39 0.43 0.37 -10.84
C TRP A 39 1.53 -0.63 -10.49
N GLY A 40 1.31 -1.91 -10.77
CA GLY A 40 2.24 -2.98 -10.39
C GLY A 40 3.58 -2.93 -11.12
N ARG A 41 3.67 -2.29 -12.30
CA ARG A 41 4.90 -2.17 -13.11
C ARG A 41 5.57 -3.54 -13.40
N GLY A 42 4.79 -4.60 -13.50
CA GLY A 42 5.30 -5.97 -13.65
C GLY A 42 6.05 -6.53 -12.43
N GLN A 43 6.03 -5.82 -11.30
CA GLN A 43 6.64 -6.25 -10.05
C GLN A 43 5.68 -7.13 -9.25
N ALA A 44 6.22 -7.76 -8.20
CA ALA A 44 5.42 -8.50 -7.25
C ALA A 44 4.40 -7.58 -6.55
N PRO A 45 3.20 -8.06 -6.22
CA PRO A 45 2.18 -7.23 -5.57
C PRO A 45 2.61 -6.57 -4.26
N GLU A 46 3.46 -7.25 -3.49
CA GLU A 46 4.05 -6.76 -2.27
C GLU A 46 4.82 -5.45 -2.52
N GLU A 47 5.47 -5.34 -3.67
CA GLU A 47 6.22 -4.15 -4.06
C GLU A 47 5.31 -2.98 -4.44
N LEU A 48 4.13 -3.24 -4.99
CA LEU A 48 3.11 -2.20 -5.15
C LEU A 48 2.61 -1.74 -3.77
N VAL A 49 2.25 -2.67 -2.89
CA VAL A 49 1.74 -2.34 -1.55
C VAL A 49 2.77 -1.56 -0.73
N ARG A 50 4.05 -1.95 -0.78
CA ARG A 50 5.15 -1.25 -0.09
C ARG A 50 5.24 0.21 -0.51
N ARG A 51 5.34 0.49 -1.82
CA ARG A 51 5.38 1.86 -2.36
C ARG A 51 4.13 2.65 -2.02
N SER A 52 2.98 1.98 -1.95
CA SER A 52 1.72 2.60 -1.55
C SER A 52 1.74 3.07 -0.09
N PHE A 53 2.29 2.25 0.82
CA PHE A 53 2.47 2.66 2.22
C PHE A 53 3.51 3.75 2.37
N GLU A 54 4.61 3.72 1.62
CA GLU A 54 5.58 4.82 1.59
C GLU A 54 4.91 6.14 1.20
N PHE A 55 4.10 6.13 0.14
CA PHE A 55 3.32 7.28 -0.29
C PHE A 55 2.34 7.81 0.79
N LEU A 56 1.61 6.90 1.46
CA LEU A 56 0.65 7.26 2.51
C LEU A 56 1.36 7.88 3.72
N LEU A 57 2.48 7.29 4.14
CA LEU A 57 3.22 7.70 5.33
C LEU A 57 3.96 9.03 5.16
N GLU A 58 4.17 9.49 3.94
CA GLU A 58 4.59 10.86 3.66
C GLU A 58 3.49 11.91 3.90
N ARG A 59 2.21 11.49 3.95
CA ARG A 59 1.03 12.37 3.93
C ARG A 59 0.18 12.30 5.19
N GLU A 60 0.10 11.13 5.81
CA GLU A 60 -0.68 10.91 7.01
C GLU A 60 0.04 9.99 8.00
N SER A 61 -0.39 10.04 9.27
CA SER A 61 0.17 9.17 10.30
C SER A 61 -0.33 7.73 10.15
N LYS A 62 0.47 6.76 10.60
CA LYS A 62 0.10 5.33 10.55
C LYS A 62 -1.23 5.00 11.27
N GLU A 63 -1.63 5.80 12.27
CA GLU A 63 -2.90 5.65 12.99
C GLU A 63 -4.10 6.12 12.18
N SER A 64 -3.90 7.01 11.21
CA SER A 64 -4.94 7.56 10.34
C SER A 64 -5.23 6.64 9.15
N ILE A 65 -4.25 5.81 8.75
CA ILE A 65 -4.41 4.81 7.69
C ILE A 65 -5.46 3.77 8.10
N LEU A 66 -6.42 3.52 7.19
CA LEU A 66 -7.46 2.51 7.37
C LEU A 66 -6.85 1.13 7.69
N ARG A 67 -7.49 0.41 8.61
CA ARG A 67 -7.06 -0.94 9.01
C ARG A 67 -7.30 -1.99 7.94
N GLU A 68 -8.29 -1.77 7.09
CA GLU A 68 -8.62 -2.67 5.98
C GLU A 68 -9.20 -1.86 4.83
N PHE A 69 -8.69 -2.06 3.61
CA PHE A 69 -9.15 -1.33 2.43
C PHE A 69 -8.70 -1.96 1.10
N ASP A 70 -9.42 -1.64 0.02
CA ASP A 70 -8.94 -1.88 -1.35
C ASP A 70 -7.89 -0.85 -1.73
N LEU A 71 -6.78 -1.27 -2.34
CA LEU A 71 -5.67 -0.39 -2.73
C LEU A 71 -6.15 0.82 -3.55
N SER A 72 -7.12 0.59 -4.45
CA SER A 72 -7.72 1.64 -5.29
C SER A 72 -8.39 2.78 -4.51
N VAL A 73 -8.73 2.59 -3.23
CA VAL A 73 -9.32 3.65 -2.40
C VAL A 73 -8.34 4.80 -2.17
N ILE A 74 -7.02 4.54 -2.18
CA ILE A 74 -5.98 5.55 -1.95
C ILE A 74 -6.15 6.70 -2.95
N GLN A 75 -6.37 6.40 -4.23
CA GLN A 75 -6.56 7.41 -5.28
C GLN A 75 -7.76 8.34 -5.03
N ARG A 76 -8.79 7.87 -4.30
CA ARG A 76 -9.97 8.70 -3.98
C ARG A 76 -9.66 9.78 -2.95
N TYR A 77 -8.76 9.49 -2.02
CA TYR A 77 -8.31 10.43 -0.99
C TYR A 77 -7.12 11.27 -1.45
N PHE A 78 -6.25 10.68 -2.27
CA PHE A 78 -5.04 11.30 -2.80
C PHE A 78 -5.01 11.16 -4.33
N PRO A 79 -5.58 12.13 -5.07
CA PRO A 79 -5.63 12.09 -6.53
C PRO A 79 -4.26 11.94 -7.20
N GLU A 80 -3.19 12.43 -6.56
CA GLU A 80 -1.80 12.34 -7.04
C GLU A 80 -1.19 10.93 -6.96
N TYR A 81 -1.87 9.99 -6.28
CA TYR A 81 -1.40 8.61 -6.13
C TYR A 81 -1.14 7.92 -7.48
N ASP A 82 -1.99 8.19 -8.48
CA ASP A 82 -1.83 7.60 -9.82
C ASP A 82 -0.53 8.04 -10.48
N GLN A 83 -0.19 9.32 -10.35
CA GLN A 83 1.08 9.85 -10.85
C GLN A 83 2.24 9.21 -10.08
N ALA A 84 2.22 9.24 -8.75
CA ALA A 84 3.27 8.67 -7.91
C ALA A 84 3.53 7.18 -8.22
N MET A 85 2.47 6.40 -8.46
CA MET A 85 2.58 4.97 -8.75
C MET A 85 2.96 4.65 -10.21
N THR A 86 2.91 5.61 -11.13
CA THR A 86 3.30 5.44 -12.54
C THR A 86 4.63 6.12 -12.91
N GLU A 87 5.06 7.12 -12.14
CA GLU A 87 6.32 7.84 -12.36
C GLU A 87 7.54 6.93 -12.14
N THR A 88 8.25 6.62 -13.22
CA THR A 88 9.49 5.85 -13.17
C THR A 88 10.61 6.85 -12.96
N ASP A 89 11.21 6.86 -11.76
CA ASP A 89 12.51 7.49 -11.53
C ASP A 89 13.58 6.78 -12.39
#